data_AF-A0A817HBG6-F1
#
_entry.id   AF-A0A817HBG6-F1
#
_cell.length_a   1.000
_cell.length_b   1.000
_cell.length_c   1.000
_cell.angle_alpha   90.00
_cell.angle_beta   90.00
_cell.angle_gamma   90.00
#
_symmetry.space_group_name_H-M   'P 1'
#
loop_
_entity.id
_entity.type
_entity.pdbx_description
1 polymer ?
#
loop_
_entity_poly.entity_id
_entity_poly.type
_entity_poly.pdbx_seq_one_letter_code
_entity_poly.pdbx_strand_id
1 'polypeptide(L)'
;MTVCILFAEKPLRIHVPQGYHSGGASYVLSRESLRRFYEACNDPASKYAKDGGADDIEIVICLRTKGVYPGKALDKENRELFHPLSFTHYYQGFFPNWLVKRA
;
A
#
# COMPACT_ATOMS: atom_id res chain seq x y z
N MET A 1 20.15 -2.08 -4.43
CA MET A 1 19.28 -1.59 -3.33
C MET A 1 17.85 -1.65 -3.82
N THR A 2 17.02 -2.51 -3.23
CA THR A 2 15.63 -2.69 -3.65
C THR A 2 14.78 -1.52 -3.15
N VAL A 3 14.16 -0.78 -4.07
CA VAL A 3 13.15 0.23 -3.74
C VAL A 3 11.86 -0.54 -3.44
N CYS A 4 11.58 -0.78 -2.16
CA CYS A 4 10.39 -1.53 -1.74
C CYS A 4 9.37 -0.60 -1.11
N ILE A 5 8.12 -0.79 -1.52
CA ILE A 5 6.98 -0.58 -0.63
C ILE A 5 6.44 -1.97 -0.34
N LEU A 6 6.46 -2.38 0.92
CA LEU A 6 5.84 -3.64 1.35
C LEU A 6 4.45 -3.32 1.86
N PHE A 7 3.45 -3.99 1.31
CA PHE A 7 2.08 -3.90 1.76
C PHE A 7 1.58 -5.26 2.22
N ALA A 8 0.73 -5.26 3.24
CA ALA A 8 0.11 -6.47 3.76
C ALA A 8 -0.95 -7.06 2.81
N GLU A 9 -1.74 -6.20 2.18
CA GLU A 9 -2.91 -6.61 1.41
C GLU A 9 -2.65 -6.66 -0.09
N LYS A 10 -3.51 -7.35 -0.84
CA LYS A 10 -3.58 -7.19 -2.29
C LYS A 10 -3.97 -5.74 -2.64
N PRO A 11 -3.41 -5.16 -3.72
CA PRO A 11 -3.75 -3.80 -4.11
C PRO A 11 -5.21 -3.70 -4.55
N LEU A 12 -5.96 -2.82 -3.89
CA LEU A 12 -7.33 -2.42 -4.23
C LEU A 12 -7.33 -1.59 -5.50
N ARG A 13 -8.13 -1.96 -6.50
CA ARG A 13 -8.22 -1.24 -7.79
C ARG A 13 -9.39 -0.27 -7.90
N ILE A 14 -9.99 0.05 -6.76
CA ILE A 14 -11.11 0.99 -6.68
C ILE A 14 -10.48 2.40 -6.69
N HIS A 15 -10.91 3.30 -7.58
CA HIS A 15 -10.32 4.64 -7.80
C HIS A 15 -8.95 4.69 -8.51
N VAL A 16 -8.07 3.71 -8.29
CA VAL A 16 -6.76 3.64 -8.94
C VAL A 16 -6.66 2.37 -9.79
N PRO A 17 -6.67 2.44 -11.14
CA PRO A 17 -6.67 1.26 -12.00
C PRO A 17 -5.49 0.32 -11.76
N GLN A 18 -4.32 0.88 -11.46
CA GLN A 18 -3.10 0.13 -11.19
C GLN A 18 -2.99 -0.30 -9.71
N GLY A 19 -4.02 -0.03 -8.91
CA GLY A 19 -4.15 -0.46 -7.53
C GLY A 19 -3.57 0.51 -6.50
N TYR A 20 -4.11 0.52 -5.29
CA TYR A 20 -3.55 1.16 -4.10
C TYR A 20 -3.78 0.24 -2.90
N HIS A 21 -3.12 0.46 -1.78
CA HIS A 21 -3.38 -0.35 -0.58
C HIS A 21 -4.05 0.53 0.45
N SER A 22 -5.12 0.05 1.08
CA SER A 22 -5.78 0.80 2.14
C SER A 22 -4.89 0.87 3.38
N GLY A 23 -4.94 1.98 4.10
CA GLY A 23 -4.08 2.32 5.23
C GLY A 23 -4.34 1.45 6.45
N GLY A 24 -5.49 0.77 6.50
CA GLY A 24 -5.78 -0.27 7.48
C GLY A 24 -4.83 -1.47 7.38
N ALA A 25 -4.20 -1.69 6.23
CA ALA A 25 -3.31 -2.81 5.95
C ALA A 25 -1.90 -2.66 6.52
N SER A 26 -1.49 -1.44 6.91
CA SER A 26 -0.09 -1.04 7.15
C SER A 26 0.82 -1.21 5.93
N TYR A 27 1.84 -0.36 5.84
CA TYR A 27 2.85 -0.42 4.79
C TYR A 27 4.23 -0.02 5.31
N VAL A 28 5.28 -0.56 4.69
CA VAL A 28 6.67 -0.25 5.01
C VAL A 28 7.35 0.34 3.79
N LEU A 29 7.90 1.54 3.95
CA LEU A 29 8.71 2.22 2.96
C LEU A 29 10.20 1.98 3.25
N SER A 30 10.97 1.60 2.24
CA SER A 30 12.43 1.70 2.35
C SER A 30 12.84 3.16 2.48
N ARG A 31 14.06 3.40 2.97
CA ARG A 31 14.63 4.77 3.07
C ARG A 31 14.60 5.50 1.72
N GLU A 32 14.87 4.78 0.63
CA GLU A 32 14.86 5.36 -0.71
C GLU A 32 13.43 5.65 -1.20
N SER A 33 12.47 4.76 -0.91
CA SER A 33 11.06 5.01 -1.22
C SER A 33 10.55 6.27 -0.50
N LEU A 34 10.91 6.44 0.78
CA LEU A 34 10.53 7.63 1.55
C LEU A 34 11.19 8.91 1.02
N ARG A 35 12.46 8.85 0.62
CA ARG A 35 13.16 9.98 -0.01
C ARG A 35 12.45 10.42 -1.30
N ARG A 36 12.09 9.47 -2.16
CA ARG A 36 11.34 9.73 -3.40
C ARG A 36 9.92 10.22 -3.16
N PHE A 37 9.25 9.72 -2.12
CA PHE A 37 7.95 10.26 -1.70
C PHE A 37 8.06 11.76 -1.39
N TYR A 38 9.05 12.16 -0.59
CA TYR A 38 9.28 13.57 -0.27
C TYR A 38 9.58 14.40 -1.53
N GLU A 39 10.42 13.90 -2.43
CA GLU A 39 10.70 14.57 -3.71
C GLU A 39 9.46 14.70 -4.59
N ALA A 40 8.58 13.70 -4.57
CA ALA A 40 7.33 13.70 -5.33
C ALA A 40 6.30 14.66 -4.74
N CYS A 41 6.24 14.80 -3.42
CA CYS A 41 5.36 15.77 -2.75
C CYS A 41 5.77 17.22 -3.02
N ASN A 42 7.06 17.47 -3.20
CA ASN A 42 7.58 18.80 -3.51
C ASN A 42 7.63 19.10 -5.01
N ASP A 43 7.29 18.13 -5.87
CA ASP A 43 7.28 18.30 -7.32
C ASP A 43 5.99 19.03 -7.75
N PRO A 44 6.09 20.24 -8.35
CA PRO A 44 4.91 20.99 -8.81
C PRO A 44 4.10 20.26 -9.89
N ALA A 45 4.71 19.30 -10.60
CA ALA A 45 4.04 18.49 -11.60
C ALA A 45 3.25 17.32 -10.99
N SER A 46 3.45 17.02 -9.71
CA SER A 46 2.74 15.95 -9.01
C SER A 46 1.29 16.37 -8.76
N LYS A 47 0.35 15.63 -9.35
CA LYS A 47 -1.10 15.93 -9.32
C LYS A 47 -1.81 15.38 -8.08
N TYR A 48 -1.09 15.16 -6.98
CA TYR A 48 -1.66 14.61 -5.76
C TYR A 48 -2.43 15.69 -4.98
N ALA A 49 -3.50 15.30 -4.30
CA ALA A 49 -4.24 16.19 -3.41
C ALA A 49 -3.44 16.38 -2.11
N LYS A 50 -3.08 17.63 -1.80
CA LYS A 50 -2.40 17.95 -0.53
C LYS A 50 -3.33 17.85 0.67
N ASP A 51 -4.62 18.16 0.47
CA ASP A 51 -5.66 18.15 1.50
C ASP A 51 -6.95 17.52 0.95
N GLY A 52 -7.70 16.81 1.80
CA GLY A 52 -9.03 16.26 1.49
C GLY A 52 -9.06 15.02 0.59
N GLY A 53 -7.89 14.54 0.13
CA GLY A 53 -7.73 13.27 -0.57
C GLY A 53 -7.72 12.08 0.39
N ALA A 54 -7.82 10.86 -0.16
CA ALA A 54 -7.58 9.65 0.61
C ALA A 54 -6.08 9.35 0.60
N ASP A 55 -5.41 9.51 1.75
CA ASP A 55 -3.94 9.41 1.89
C ASP A 55 -3.34 8.15 1.23
N ASP A 56 -4.03 7.02 1.36
CA ASP A 56 -3.67 5.73 0.77
C ASP A 56 -3.57 5.75 -0.77
N ILE A 57 -4.43 6.53 -1.41
CA ILE A 57 -4.47 6.73 -2.85
C ILE A 57 -3.38 7.73 -3.24
N GLU A 58 -3.31 8.85 -2.53
CA GLU A 58 -2.39 9.96 -2.85
C GLU A 58 -0.93 9.54 -2.71
N ILE A 59 -0.57 8.76 -1.69
CA ILE A 59 0.78 8.20 -1.53
C ILE A 59 1.20 7.40 -2.76
N VAL A 60 0.31 6.56 -3.28
CA VAL A 60 0.61 5.70 -4.43
C VAL A 60 0.71 6.52 -5.71
N ILE A 61 -0.15 7.52 -5.91
CA ILE A 61 -0.07 8.45 -7.04
C ILE A 61 1.29 9.15 -7.02
N CYS A 62 1.67 9.70 -5.86
CA CYS A 62 2.90 10.46 -5.67
C CYS A 62 4.14 9.60 -5.94
N LEU A 63 4.23 8.42 -5.32
CA LEU A 63 5.36 7.50 -5.46
C LEU A 63 5.56 7.00 -6.90
N ARG A 64 4.47 6.82 -7.65
CA ARG A 64 4.55 6.42 -9.06
C ARG A 64 5.17 7.46 -9.97
N THR A 65 5.04 8.76 -9.65
CA THR A 65 5.72 9.81 -10.42
C THR A 65 7.24 9.66 -10.38
N LYS A 66 7.79 9.01 -9.35
CA LYS A 66 9.22 8.71 -9.18
C LYS A 66 9.55 7.24 -9.45
N GLY A 67 8.69 6.54 -10.18
CA GLY A 67 8.90 5.14 -10.59
C GLY A 67 8.90 4.15 -9.43
N VAL A 68 8.26 4.49 -8.30
CA VAL A 68 8.13 3.59 -7.16
C VAL A 68 6.75 2.93 -7.20
N TYR A 69 6.73 1.60 -7.15
CA TYR A 69 5.51 0.81 -7.26
C TYR A 69 5.31 -0.07 -6.02
N PRO A 70 4.06 -0.35 -5.65
CA PRO A 70 3.73 -1.32 -4.61
C PRO A 70 4.32 -2.71 -4.89
N GLY A 71 5.03 -3.26 -3.91
CA GLY A 71 5.50 -4.64 -3.90
C GLY A 71 4.61 -5.54 -3.04
N LYS A 72 4.66 -6.85 -3.29
CA LYS A 72 4.01 -7.84 -2.43
C LYS A 72 4.93 -8.19 -1.25
N ALA A 73 4.40 -8.18 -0.03
CA ALA A 73 5.13 -8.62 1.15
C ALA A 73 4.89 -10.11 1.40
N LEU A 74 5.62 -10.96 0.66
CA LEU A 74 5.48 -12.41 0.72
C LEU A 74 6.78 -13.05 1.20
N ASP A 75 6.66 -14.14 1.95
CA ASP A 75 7.80 -14.98 2.28
C ASP A 75 8.20 -15.89 1.10
N LYS A 76 9.25 -16.70 1.30
CA LYS A 76 9.77 -17.65 0.30
C LYS A 76 8.76 -18.74 -0.12
N GLU A 77 7.70 -18.95 0.67
CA GLU A 77 6.63 -19.91 0.43
C GLU A 77 5.36 -19.21 -0.09
N ASN A 78 5.46 -17.93 -0.47
CA ASN A 78 4.37 -17.12 -1.02
C ASN A 78 3.23 -16.87 -0.01
N ARG A 79 3.55 -16.80 1.29
CA ARG A 79 2.62 -16.43 2.38
C ARG A 79 2.74 -14.95 2.74
N GLU A 80 1.64 -14.34 3.14
CA GLU A 80 1.60 -12.93 3.56
C GLU A 80 2.44 -12.70 4.82
N LEU A 81 3.30 -11.68 4.80
CA LEU A 81 4.16 -11.33 5.94
C LEU A 81 3.47 -10.40 6.95
N PHE A 82 2.48 -9.65 6.49
CA PHE A 82 1.73 -8.69 7.30
C PHE A 82 0.25 -9.04 7.24
N HIS A 83 -0.43 -8.87 8.36
CA HIS A 83 -1.81 -9.30 8.53
C HIS A 83 -2.62 -8.15 9.15
N PRO A 84 -3.71 -7.70 8.50
CA PRO A 84 -4.50 -6.57 9.00
C PRO A 84 -5.38 -6.90 10.22
N LEU A 85 -5.53 -8.20 10.57
CA LEU A 85 -6.38 -8.65 11.68
C LEU A 85 -5.56 -9.25 12.82
N SER A 86 -6.19 -9.36 14.00
CA SER A 86 -5.58 -10.05 15.14
C SER A 86 -5.54 -11.57 14.92
N PHE A 87 -4.63 -12.25 15.62
CA PHE A 87 -4.54 -13.71 15.63
C PHE A 87 -5.90 -14.39 15.85
N THR A 88 -6.74 -13.85 16.74
CA THR A 88 -8.07 -14.40 17.04
C THR A 88 -8.97 -14.47 15.81
N HIS A 89 -8.94 -13.47 14.93
CA HIS A 89 -9.74 -13.47 13.70
C HIS A 89 -9.32 -14.62 12.78
N TYR A 90 -8.00 -14.82 12.60
CA TYR A 90 -7.47 -15.91 11.79
C TYR A 90 -7.74 -17.28 12.42
N TYR A 91 -7.57 -17.40 13.73
CA TYR A 91 -7.80 -18.64 14.45
C TYR A 91 -9.27 -19.07 14.42
N GLN A 92 -10.20 -18.13 14.55
CA GLN A 92 -11.64 -18.40 14.51
C GLN A 92 -12.20 -18.50 13.08
N GLY A 93 -11.43 -18.13 12.06
CA GLY A 93 -11.91 -18.05 10.68
C GLY A 93 -12.97 -16.96 10.45
N PHE A 94 -13.08 -15.99 11.37
CA PHE A 94 -14.03 -14.89 11.26
C PHE A 94 -13.35 -13.70 10.60
N PHE A 95 -13.72 -13.45 9.35
CA PHE A 95 -13.15 -12.38 8.54
C PHE A 95 -14.21 -11.36 8.19
N PRO A 96 -13.91 -10.05 8.32
CA PRO A 96 -14.85 -9.02 7.92
C PRO A 96 -15.06 -9.05 6.40
N ASN A 97 -16.28 -8.71 5.97
CA ASN A 97 -16.69 -8.78 4.57
C ASN A 97 -15.78 -8.01 3.60
N TRP A 98 -15.17 -6.91 4.06
CA TRP A 98 -14.27 -6.10 3.24
C TRP A 98 -12.97 -6.84 2.87
N LEU A 99 -12.53 -7.81 3.70
CA LEU A 99 -11.35 -8.63 3.46
C LEU A 99 -11.68 -9.85 2.59
N VAL A 100 -12.78 -10.57 2.91
CA VAL A 100 -13.16 -11.80 2.21
C VAL A 100 -13.65 -11.56 0.79
N LYS A 101 -14.46 -10.53 0.58
CA LYS A 101 -15.08 -10.26 -0.73
C LYS A 101 -14.11 -9.66 -1.75
N ARG A 102 -12.85 -9.42 -1.37
CA ARG A 102 -11.85 -8.74 -2.20
C ARG A 102 -10.55 -9.54 -2.35
N ALA A 103 -10.49 -10.75 -1.80
CA ALA A 103 -9.39 -11.70 -1.95
C ALA A 103 -9.44 -12.42 -3.29
#